data_AF-A0A518YDD0-F1
#
_entry.id   AF-A0A518YDD0-F1
#
_cell.length_a   1.000
_cell.length_b   1.000
_cell.length_c   1.000
_cell.angle_alpha   90.00
_cell.angle_beta   90.00
_cell.angle_gamma   90.00
#
_symmetry.space_group_name_H-M   'P 1'
#
loop_
_entity.id
_entity.type
_entity.pdbx_description
1 polymer ?
#
loop_
_entity_poly.entity_id
_entity_poly.type
_entity_poly.pdbx_seq_one_letter_code
_entity_poly.pdbx_strand_id
1 'polypeptide(L)'
;MFSTATILGGGNTPCGLTWQSFRLGDLFEKVSARFLGKGDKFKATSKSITDTHNIPLVYCKKGNNGIMYWGKKGDFETYNNIISIIYNGVIATGLTYAHRDEVGILAESYFIKFKNGNPNFLCNLFIKTAIEKVLYTKYSRDNLATWANKVENELIFLPTNQHGKIDFHFMRTLINALMKQTIQGVVQYSSAKIQATKEIISQETPVQKDSLF
;
A
#
# COMPACT_ATOMS: atom_id res chain seq x y z
N MET A 1 -18.67 15.89 -27.71
CA MET A 1 -18.29 14.61 -28.34
C MET A 1 -16.92 14.24 -27.81
N PHE A 2 -16.87 13.60 -26.63
CA PHE A 2 -15.61 13.24 -26.00
C PHE A 2 -15.09 11.95 -26.64
N SER A 3 -13.97 12.07 -27.35
CA SER A 3 -13.29 10.95 -28.00
C SER A 3 -12.74 10.03 -26.91
N THR A 4 -13.29 8.83 -26.83
CA THR A 4 -12.73 7.71 -26.09
C THR A 4 -11.48 7.22 -26.82
N ALA A 5 -10.31 7.54 -26.29
CA ALA A 5 -9.06 6.94 -26.75
C ALA A 5 -9.00 5.49 -26.25
N THR A 6 -9.41 4.56 -27.11
CA THR A 6 -9.08 3.14 -27.02
C THR A 6 -7.55 3.01 -27.13
N ILE A 7 -6.86 2.78 -26.02
CA ILE A 7 -5.44 2.38 -26.05
C ILE A 7 -5.40 0.86 -26.26
N LEU A 8 -5.42 0.46 -27.53
CA LEU A 8 -4.92 -0.84 -27.98
C LEU A 8 -3.47 -0.63 -28.43
N GLY A 9 -2.53 -1.30 -27.76
CA GLY A 9 -1.14 -1.37 -28.22
C GLY A 9 -0.12 -1.25 -27.11
N GLY A 10 0.58 -2.35 -26.83
CA GLY A 10 1.80 -2.35 -26.03
C GLY A 10 2.90 -1.57 -26.77
N GLY A 11 2.97 -0.27 -26.51
CA GLY A 11 4.05 0.58 -27.00
C GLY A 11 5.25 0.50 -26.06
N ASN A 12 6.43 0.19 -26.59
CA ASN A 12 7.69 0.34 -25.87
C ASN A 12 7.80 1.77 -25.37
N THR A 13 8.08 1.94 -24.07
CA THR A 13 8.46 3.27 -23.56
C THR A 13 9.80 3.67 -24.20
N PRO A 14 10.12 4.97 -24.27
CA PRO A 14 11.39 5.46 -24.83
C PRO A 14 12.66 4.85 -24.19
N CYS A 15 12.53 4.23 -23.01
CA CYS A 15 13.60 3.53 -22.30
C CYS A 15 13.62 2.00 -22.50
N GLY A 16 12.89 1.47 -23.48
CA GLY A 16 12.88 0.04 -23.81
C GLY A 16 12.10 -0.84 -22.83
N LEU A 17 11.24 -0.26 -21.98
CA LEU A 17 10.37 -1.04 -21.11
C LEU A 17 9.12 -1.46 -21.87
N THR A 18 8.79 -2.74 -21.73
CA THR A 18 7.56 -3.32 -22.26
C THR A 18 6.55 -3.46 -21.12
N TRP A 19 5.28 -3.29 -21.44
CA TRP A 19 4.19 -3.39 -20.48
C TRP A 19 3.05 -4.20 -21.07
N GLN A 20 2.38 -4.98 -20.23
CA GLN A 20 1.28 -5.84 -20.66
C GLN A 20 0.13 -5.82 -19.65
N SER A 21 -1.06 -6.15 -20.15
CA SER A 21 -2.26 -6.35 -19.35
C SER A 21 -2.29 -7.75 -18.76
N PHE A 22 -2.61 -7.86 -17.48
CA PHE A 22 -2.78 -9.12 -16.76
C PHE A 22 -4.11 -9.14 -16.04
N ARG A 23 -4.86 -10.25 -16.17
CA ARG A 23 -6.08 -10.47 -15.39
C ARG A 23 -5.72 -10.82 -13.96
N LEU A 24 -6.35 -10.16 -12.99
CA LEU A 24 -6.04 -10.38 -11.58
C LEU A 24 -6.21 -11.83 -11.14
N GLY A 25 -7.26 -12.50 -11.60
CA GLY A 25 -7.55 -13.90 -11.32
C GLY A 25 -6.56 -14.88 -11.96
N ASP A 26 -5.76 -14.47 -12.95
CA ASP A 26 -4.66 -15.30 -13.47
C ASP A 26 -3.43 -15.21 -12.56
N LEU A 27 -3.19 -14.05 -11.94
CA LEU A 27 -2.00 -13.80 -11.10
C LEU A 27 -2.22 -14.13 -9.63
N PHE A 28 -3.41 -13.85 -9.11
CA PHE A 28 -3.71 -13.83 -7.69
C PHE A 28 -4.84 -14.80 -7.33
N GLU A 29 -4.82 -15.25 -6.08
CA GLU A 29 -5.92 -15.92 -5.42
C GLU A 29 -6.29 -15.20 -4.13
N LYS A 30 -7.59 -15.20 -3.80
CA LYS A 30 -8.08 -14.77 -2.49
C LYS A 30 -7.76 -15.84 -1.45
N VAL A 31 -7.25 -15.42 -0.29
CA VAL A 31 -6.96 -16.34 0.83
C VAL A 31 -7.96 -16.18 1.97
N SER A 32 -8.00 -17.17 2.86
CA SER A 32 -8.81 -17.10 4.08
C SER A 32 -8.28 -16.01 5.02
N ALA A 33 -9.15 -15.51 5.90
CA ALA A 33 -8.78 -14.57 6.96
C ALA A 33 -9.77 -14.76 8.12
N ARG A 34 -9.75 -15.93 8.73
CA ARG A 34 -10.73 -16.35 9.74
C ARG A 34 -10.41 -15.77 11.12
N PHE A 35 -11.46 -15.56 11.90
CA PHE A 35 -11.34 -15.41 13.36
C PHE A 35 -11.28 -16.81 13.97
N LEU A 36 -10.25 -17.06 14.76
CA LEU A 36 -9.92 -18.32 15.44
C LEU A 36 -10.16 -18.23 16.95
N GLY A 37 -10.34 -17.01 17.48
CA GLY A 37 -10.63 -16.78 18.89
C GLY A 37 -12.04 -17.23 19.31
N LYS A 38 -12.34 -17.04 20.60
CA LYS A 38 -13.64 -17.40 21.18
C LYS A 38 -14.53 -16.16 21.34
N GLY A 39 -15.84 -16.35 21.21
CA GLY A 39 -16.83 -15.31 21.44
C GLY A 39 -17.05 -14.40 20.25
N ASP A 40 -17.48 -13.16 20.51
CA ASP A 40 -17.75 -12.17 19.47
C ASP A 40 -16.46 -11.57 18.93
N LYS A 41 -16.31 -11.65 17.60
CA LYS A 41 -15.12 -11.20 16.87
C LYS A 41 -14.80 -9.71 17.09
N PHE A 42 -15.81 -8.84 17.15
CA PHE A 42 -15.58 -7.40 17.32
C PHE A 42 -15.22 -7.07 18.78
N LYS A 43 -15.87 -7.72 19.75
CA LYS A 43 -15.54 -7.59 21.18
C LYS A 43 -14.16 -8.13 21.53
N ALA A 44 -13.60 -9.02 20.71
CA ALA A 44 -12.24 -9.55 20.87
C ALA A 44 -11.13 -8.62 20.32
N THR A 45 -11.44 -7.37 19.98
CA THR A 45 -10.47 -6.42 19.42
C THR A 45 -10.37 -5.13 20.23
N SER A 46 -9.26 -4.42 20.05
CA SER A 46 -9.02 -3.08 20.59
C SER A 46 -8.91 -2.04 19.47
N LYS A 47 -9.26 -0.78 19.75
CA LYS A 47 -9.03 0.38 18.86
C LYS A 47 -7.66 1.05 19.09
N SER A 48 -6.87 0.54 20.02
CA SER A 48 -5.50 0.97 20.30
C SER A 48 -4.61 -0.24 20.54
N ILE A 49 -3.31 -0.06 20.30
CA ILE A 49 -2.32 -1.10 20.61
C ILE A 49 -2.22 -1.25 22.13
N THR A 50 -2.18 -2.50 22.60
CA THR A 50 -1.89 -2.87 23.99
C THR A 50 -0.95 -4.07 24.01
N ASP A 51 -0.42 -4.43 25.18
CA ASP A 51 0.46 -5.61 25.33
C ASP A 51 -0.19 -6.92 24.84
N THR A 52 -1.53 -7.00 24.93
CA THR A 52 -2.29 -8.18 24.52
C THR A 52 -2.91 -8.06 23.14
N HIS A 53 -3.22 -6.84 22.68
CA HIS A 53 -3.82 -6.56 21.37
C HIS A 53 -2.85 -5.75 20.54
N ASN A 54 -1.96 -6.45 19.83
CA ASN A 54 -0.87 -5.86 19.04
C ASN A 54 -0.82 -6.41 17.61
N ILE A 55 -1.69 -7.34 17.23
CA ILE A 55 -1.81 -7.82 15.85
C ILE A 55 -2.68 -6.84 15.06
N PRO A 56 -2.17 -6.16 14.03
CA PRO A 56 -2.98 -5.21 13.27
C PRO A 56 -4.05 -5.93 12.46
N LEU A 57 -5.26 -5.37 12.46
CA LEU A 57 -6.41 -5.90 11.73
C LEU A 57 -6.93 -4.86 10.73
N VAL A 58 -6.96 -5.26 9.47
CA VAL A 58 -7.53 -4.47 8.39
C VAL A 58 -9.06 -4.47 8.49
N TYR A 59 -9.62 -3.27 8.28
CA TYR A 59 -11.05 -3.00 8.12
C TYR A 59 -11.20 -2.02 6.92
N CYS A 60 -12.30 -1.28 6.82
CA CYS A 60 -12.54 -0.33 5.73
C CYS A 60 -12.01 1.11 5.98
N LYS A 61 -10.72 1.28 6.33
CA LYS A 61 -10.11 2.61 6.55
C LYS A 61 -9.36 3.17 5.33
N LYS A 62 -9.58 4.46 5.06
CA LYS A 62 -8.71 5.26 4.20
C LYS A 62 -7.50 5.75 5.01
N GLY A 63 -6.31 5.35 4.61
CA GLY A 63 -5.06 5.58 5.35
C GLY A 63 -4.76 4.52 6.40
N ASN A 64 -3.58 4.62 7.05
CA ASN A 64 -3.06 3.63 8.00
C ASN A 64 -3.11 2.18 7.47
N ASN A 65 -2.87 1.99 6.18
CA ASN A 65 -2.96 0.70 5.48
C ASN A 65 -4.29 -0.06 5.69
N GLY A 66 -5.40 0.65 5.93
CA GLY A 66 -6.69 0.02 6.20
C GLY A 66 -6.86 -0.50 7.64
N ILE A 67 -5.86 -0.35 8.50
CA ILE A 67 -5.87 -0.86 9.87
C ILE A 67 -6.69 0.07 10.78
N MET A 68 -7.66 -0.52 11.48
CA MET A 68 -8.52 0.16 12.46
C MET A 68 -8.51 -0.47 13.85
N TYR A 69 -8.15 -1.75 13.93
CA TYR A 69 -8.28 -2.53 15.14
C TYR A 69 -7.02 -3.37 15.36
N TRP A 70 -6.86 -3.84 16.59
CA TRP A 70 -5.80 -4.74 17.00
C TRP A 70 -6.39 -5.96 17.69
N GLY A 71 -5.98 -7.15 17.24
CA GLY A 71 -6.36 -8.44 17.81
C GLY A 71 -5.27 -9.02 18.69
N LYS A 72 -5.62 -10.08 19.43
CA LYS A 72 -4.63 -10.87 20.16
C LYS A 72 -3.91 -11.82 19.23
N LYS A 73 -2.67 -12.16 19.59
CA LYS A 73 -1.90 -13.17 18.88
C LYS A 73 -2.62 -14.53 18.91
N GLY A 74 -2.83 -15.11 17.72
CA GLY A 74 -3.51 -16.40 17.56
C GLY A 74 -5.03 -16.33 17.40
N ASP A 75 -5.67 -15.18 17.66
CA ASP A 75 -7.13 -15.04 17.53
C ASP A 75 -7.59 -14.85 16.08
N PHE A 76 -6.67 -14.50 15.17
CA PHE A 76 -6.96 -14.27 13.77
C PHE A 76 -5.96 -15.02 12.90
N GLU A 77 -6.39 -15.52 11.75
CA GLU A 77 -5.47 -15.89 10.69
C GLU A 77 -4.73 -14.65 10.19
N THR A 78 -3.40 -14.74 10.20
CA THR A 78 -2.52 -13.64 9.81
C THR A 78 -1.62 -14.04 8.66
N TYR A 79 -1.16 -13.03 7.93
CA TYR A 79 -0.21 -13.19 6.83
C TYR A 79 0.87 -12.12 6.91
N ASN A 80 2.01 -12.41 6.31
CA ASN A 80 3.10 -11.47 6.06
C ASN A 80 3.25 -11.28 4.55
N ASN A 81 3.79 -10.15 4.11
CA ASN A 81 4.03 -9.84 2.70
C ASN A 81 2.80 -10.10 1.79
N ILE A 82 1.66 -9.50 2.14
CA ILE A 82 0.37 -9.75 1.48
C ILE A 82 -0.30 -8.45 1.00
N ILE A 83 -1.27 -8.56 0.10
CA ILE A 83 -2.09 -7.43 -0.37
C ILE A 83 -3.51 -7.58 0.18
N SER A 84 -4.06 -6.51 0.75
CA SER A 84 -5.47 -6.43 1.13
C SER A 84 -6.25 -5.50 0.20
N ILE A 85 -7.49 -5.85 -0.10
CA ILE A 85 -8.45 -4.99 -0.82
C ILE A 85 -9.65 -4.74 0.09
N ILE A 86 -10.02 -3.47 0.26
CA ILE A 86 -11.26 -3.07 0.93
C ILE A 86 -12.41 -3.22 -0.07
N TYR A 87 -13.33 -4.17 0.19
CA TYR A 87 -14.42 -4.46 -0.74
C TYR A 87 -15.66 -3.60 -0.50
N ASN A 88 -15.78 -3.02 0.69
CA ASN A 88 -16.93 -2.24 1.11
C ASN A 88 -16.50 -1.14 2.10
N GLY A 89 -16.95 0.09 1.84
CA GLY A 89 -16.68 1.26 2.67
C GLY A 89 -17.02 2.54 1.90
N VAL A 90 -17.59 3.54 2.58
CA VAL A 90 -18.12 4.77 1.94
C VAL A 90 -17.10 5.44 1.05
N ILE A 91 -15.88 5.63 1.56
CA ILE A 91 -14.77 6.31 0.84
C ILE A 91 -13.58 5.38 0.59
N ALA A 92 -13.70 4.11 0.97
CA ALA A 92 -12.58 3.18 1.05
C ALA A 92 -12.70 1.98 0.12
N THR A 93 -13.87 1.76 -0.49
CA THR A 93 -14.04 0.66 -1.45
C THR A 93 -13.04 0.76 -2.59
N GLY A 94 -12.35 -0.34 -2.90
CA GLY A 94 -11.31 -0.40 -3.94
C GLY A 94 -9.92 0.06 -3.49
N LEU A 95 -9.77 0.66 -2.30
CA LEU A 95 -8.45 0.93 -1.73
C LEU A 95 -7.70 -0.37 -1.49
N THR A 96 -6.41 -0.36 -1.85
CA THR A 96 -5.58 -1.55 -1.86
C THR A 96 -4.28 -1.27 -1.12
N TYR A 97 -3.90 -2.16 -0.21
CA TYR A 97 -2.72 -1.97 0.63
C TYR A 97 -1.80 -3.19 0.56
N ALA A 98 -0.49 -2.94 0.50
CA ALA A 98 0.52 -3.96 0.69
C ALA A 98 1.00 -3.93 2.14
N HIS A 99 1.08 -5.10 2.77
CA HIS A 99 1.49 -5.30 4.15
C HIS A 99 2.79 -6.06 4.17
N ARG A 100 3.83 -5.49 4.80
CA ARG A 100 5.12 -6.15 4.97
C ARG A 100 5.04 -7.20 6.07
N ASP A 101 4.60 -6.75 7.23
CA ASP A 101 4.60 -7.50 8.47
C ASP A 101 3.25 -8.16 8.73
N GLU A 102 3.17 -8.86 9.85
CA GLU A 102 2.01 -9.67 10.24
C GLU A 102 0.73 -8.83 10.30
N VAL A 103 -0.32 -9.29 9.61
CA VAL A 103 -1.61 -8.61 9.57
C VAL A 103 -2.76 -9.60 9.42
N GLY A 104 -3.90 -9.30 10.05
CA GLY A 104 -5.17 -10.01 9.90
C GLY A 104 -6.27 -9.13 9.30
N ILE A 105 -7.47 -9.68 9.14
CA ILE A 105 -8.67 -8.93 8.73
C ILE A 105 -9.73 -9.07 9.82
N LEU A 106 -10.33 -7.94 10.19
CA LEU A 106 -11.52 -7.94 11.04
C LEU A 106 -12.78 -8.15 10.18
N ALA A 107 -13.03 -7.27 9.21
CA ALA A 107 -14.13 -7.37 8.24
C ALA A 107 -13.96 -6.37 7.08
N GLU A 108 -14.91 -6.34 6.13
CA GLU A 108 -14.98 -5.38 5.01
C GLU A 108 -13.76 -5.35 4.06
N SER A 109 -12.89 -6.34 4.17
CA SER A 109 -11.68 -6.50 3.36
C SER A 109 -11.41 -7.97 3.08
N TYR A 110 -10.56 -8.26 2.11
CA TYR A 110 -9.98 -9.59 1.91
C TYR A 110 -8.53 -9.50 1.50
N PHE A 111 -7.79 -10.59 1.73
CA PHE A 111 -6.41 -10.73 1.27
C PHE A 111 -6.37 -11.44 -0.08
N ILE A 112 -5.39 -11.03 -0.89
CA ILE A 112 -4.97 -11.74 -2.10
C ILE A 112 -3.47 -12.00 -2.04
N LYS A 113 -3.05 -13.15 -2.58
CA LYS A 113 -1.63 -13.49 -2.76
C LYS A 113 -1.37 -13.96 -4.18
N PHE A 114 -0.13 -13.84 -4.63
CA PHE A 114 0.29 -14.40 -5.91
C PHE A 114 0.11 -15.93 -5.88
N LYS A 115 -0.46 -16.49 -6.96
CA LYS A 115 -0.61 -17.95 -7.11
C LYS A 115 0.73 -18.64 -7.26
N ASN A 116 1.61 -18.05 -8.08
CA ASN A 116 2.92 -18.61 -8.43
C ASN A 116 4.03 -17.62 -8.05
N GLY A 117 4.92 -18.05 -7.17
CA GLY A 117 6.01 -17.23 -6.64
C GLY A 117 5.62 -16.36 -5.45
N ASN A 118 6.60 -15.69 -4.87
CA ASN A 118 6.42 -14.80 -3.72
C ASN A 118 7.14 -13.48 -4.01
N PRO A 119 6.48 -12.52 -4.70
CA PRO A 119 7.08 -11.22 -4.95
C PRO A 119 7.41 -10.55 -3.61
N ASN A 120 8.58 -9.93 -3.51
CA ASN A 120 8.94 -9.25 -2.27
C ASN A 120 8.03 -8.04 -1.99
N PHE A 121 8.11 -7.49 -0.78
CA PHE A 121 7.27 -6.38 -0.36
C PHE A 121 7.33 -5.16 -1.30
N LEU A 122 8.50 -4.84 -1.86
CA LEU A 122 8.64 -3.70 -2.78
C LEU A 122 7.89 -3.94 -4.09
N CYS A 123 7.88 -5.17 -4.58
CA CYS A 123 7.05 -5.55 -5.72
C CYS A 123 5.56 -5.45 -5.35
N ASN A 124 5.14 -5.92 -4.17
CA ASN A 124 3.76 -5.75 -3.70
C ASN A 124 3.36 -4.27 -3.57
N LEU A 125 4.27 -3.39 -3.17
CA LEU A 125 4.02 -1.93 -3.10
C LEU A 125 3.81 -1.32 -4.49
N PHE A 126 4.52 -1.82 -5.51
CA PHE A 126 4.26 -1.44 -6.89
C PHE A 126 2.88 -1.96 -7.34
N ILE A 127 2.66 -3.27 -7.19
CA ILE A 127 1.49 -3.96 -7.73
C ILE A 127 0.20 -3.47 -7.06
N LYS A 128 0.21 -3.23 -5.75
CA LYS A 128 -0.95 -2.66 -5.04
C LYS A 128 -1.39 -1.34 -5.66
N THR A 129 -0.44 -0.53 -6.15
CA THR A 129 -0.73 0.76 -6.79
C THR A 129 -1.38 0.56 -8.16
N ALA A 130 -0.92 -0.42 -8.93
CA ALA A 130 -1.54 -0.79 -10.21
C ALA A 130 -2.97 -1.32 -10.02
N ILE A 131 -3.20 -2.14 -8.98
CA ILE A 131 -4.52 -2.63 -8.61
C ILE A 131 -5.43 -1.48 -8.18
N GLU A 132 -5.00 -0.66 -7.21
CA GLU A 132 -5.79 0.45 -6.66
C GLU A 132 -6.26 1.41 -7.74
N LYS A 133 -5.40 1.73 -8.72
CA LYS A 133 -5.74 2.62 -9.85
C LYS A 133 -6.95 2.11 -10.64
N VAL A 134 -7.10 0.80 -10.78
CA VAL A 134 -8.22 0.17 -11.47
C VAL A 134 -9.42 0.05 -10.56
N LEU A 135 -9.24 -0.41 -9.32
CA LEU A 135 -10.37 -0.72 -8.44
C LEU A 135 -11.03 0.53 -7.86
N TYR A 136 -10.25 1.50 -7.38
CA TYR A 136 -10.77 2.69 -6.70
C TYR A 136 -11.56 3.63 -7.63
N THR A 137 -11.37 3.52 -8.95
CA THR A 137 -12.12 4.27 -9.96
C THR A 137 -13.42 3.59 -10.39
N LYS A 138 -13.58 2.28 -10.11
CA LYS A 138 -14.69 1.45 -10.58
C LYS A 138 -15.68 1.04 -9.50
N TYR A 139 -15.19 0.80 -8.28
CA TYR A 139 -15.98 0.23 -7.19
C TYR A 139 -16.33 1.28 -6.13
N SER A 140 -17.45 1.08 -5.46
CA SER A 140 -18.02 1.98 -4.46
C SER A 140 -18.85 1.20 -3.44
N ARG A 141 -19.44 1.89 -2.46
CA ARG A 141 -20.37 1.24 -1.51
C ARG A 141 -21.59 0.62 -2.20
N ASP A 142 -22.01 1.16 -3.34
CA ASP A 142 -23.13 0.62 -4.13
C ASP A 142 -22.66 -0.43 -5.14
N ASN A 143 -21.38 -0.37 -5.55
CA ASN A 143 -20.74 -1.33 -6.42
C ASN A 143 -19.55 -1.99 -5.69
N LEU A 144 -19.82 -2.97 -4.84
CA LEU A 144 -18.79 -3.60 -3.99
C LEU A 144 -17.64 -4.24 -4.79
N ALA A 145 -16.40 -4.09 -4.31
CA ALA A 145 -15.21 -4.69 -4.93
C ALA A 145 -15.01 -6.15 -4.51
N THR A 146 -16.05 -6.99 -4.63
CA THR A 146 -15.98 -8.42 -4.29
C THR A 146 -15.03 -9.17 -5.22
N TRP A 147 -14.43 -10.26 -4.74
CA TRP A 147 -13.49 -11.04 -5.54
C TRP A 147 -14.16 -11.77 -6.72
N ALA A 148 -15.08 -12.69 -6.38
CA ALA A 148 -15.72 -13.60 -7.33
C ALA A 148 -16.51 -12.84 -8.40
N ASN A 149 -16.29 -13.19 -9.67
CA ASN A 149 -16.94 -12.62 -10.86
C ASN A 149 -16.77 -11.10 -11.04
N LYS A 150 -15.92 -10.44 -10.25
CA LYS A 150 -15.69 -8.99 -10.32
C LYS A 150 -14.20 -8.68 -10.32
N VAL A 151 -13.60 -8.46 -9.15
CA VAL A 151 -12.20 -8.03 -9.05
C VAL A 151 -11.23 -9.01 -9.72
N GLU A 152 -11.49 -10.32 -9.65
CA GLU A 152 -10.62 -11.31 -10.30
C GLU A 152 -10.63 -11.21 -11.84
N ASN A 153 -11.62 -10.54 -12.44
CA ASN A 153 -11.71 -10.33 -13.88
C ASN A 153 -11.11 -8.99 -14.32
N GLU A 154 -10.69 -8.15 -13.39
CA GLU A 154 -10.08 -6.86 -13.70
C GLU A 154 -8.68 -7.03 -14.29
N LEU A 155 -8.35 -6.14 -15.23
CA LEU A 155 -7.04 -6.07 -15.87
C LEU A 155 -6.18 -5.01 -15.19
N ILE A 156 -4.95 -5.37 -14.83
CA ILE A 156 -3.91 -4.44 -14.40
C ILE A 156 -2.76 -4.41 -15.40
N PHE A 157 -2.04 -3.29 -15.45
CA PHE A 157 -0.88 -3.13 -16.32
C PHE A 157 0.41 -3.28 -15.52
N LEU A 158 1.28 -4.20 -15.92
CA LEU A 158 2.55 -4.48 -15.26
C LEU A 158 3.71 -4.48 -16.26
N PRO A 159 4.93 -4.13 -15.82
CA PRO A 159 6.11 -4.17 -16.67
C PRO A 159 6.50 -5.63 -16.96
N THR A 160 7.02 -5.87 -18.15
CA THR A 160 7.51 -7.18 -18.59
C THR A 160 8.97 -7.13 -18.99
N ASN A 161 9.67 -8.24 -18.76
CA ASN A 161 11.03 -8.42 -19.22
C ASN A 161 11.03 -8.83 -20.71
N GLN A 162 12.23 -8.97 -21.28
CA GLN A 162 12.42 -9.40 -22.69
C GLN A 162 11.80 -10.77 -23.04
N HIS A 163 11.41 -11.57 -22.04
CA HIS A 163 10.75 -12.86 -22.23
C HIS A 163 9.22 -12.78 -22.04
N GLY A 164 8.65 -11.58 -21.93
CA GLY A 164 7.22 -11.36 -21.73
C GLY A 164 6.70 -11.73 -20.33
N LYS A 165 7.60 -12.01 -19.37
CA LYS A 165 7.22 -12.30 -17.97
C LYS A 165 7.24 -11.01 -17.16
N ILE A 166 6.41 -10.95 -16.11
CA ILE A 166 6.38 -9.81 -15.17
C ILE A 166 7.79 -9.50 -14.66
N ASP A 167 8.20 -8.24 -14.80
CA ASP A 167 9.54 -7.79 -14.41
C ASP A 167 9.58 -7.33 -12.94
N PHE A 168 9.69 -8.31 -12.04
CA PHE A 168 9.87 -8.04 -10.61
C PHE A 168 11.18 -7.32 -10.29
N HIS A 169 12.22 -7.49 -11.11
CA HIS A 169 13.48 -6.79 -10.91
C HIS A 169 13.29 -5.30 -11.12
N PHE A 170 12.70 -4.91 -12.26
CA PHE A 170 12.39 -3.52 -12.55
C PHE A 170 11.49 -2.88 -11.48
N MET A 171 10.39 -3.54 -11.10
CA MET A 171 9.48 -3.00 -10.07
C MET A 171 10.21 -2.71 -8.75
N ARG A 172 11.05 -3.65 -8.29
CA ARG A 172 11.87 -3.46 -7.09
C ARG A 172 12.87 -2.33 -7.25
N THR A 173 13.59 -2.28 -8.37
CA THR A 173 14.61 -1.27 -8.64
C THR A 173 14.02 0.12 -8.68
N LEU A 174 12.86 0.28 -9.34
CA LEU A 174 12.14 1.55 -9.40
C LEU A 174 11.71 2.04 -8.02
N ILE A 175 11.07 1.19 -7.21
CA ILE A 175 10.65 1.56 -5.85
C ILE A 175 11.87 1.96 -5.01
N ASN A 176 12.97 1.20 -5.08
CA ASN A 176 14.20 1.55 -4.37
C ASN A 176 14.80 2.88 -4.83
N ALA A 177 14.82 3.15 -6.14
CA ALA A 177 15.32 4.42 -6.68
C ALA A 177 14.50 5.60 -6.19
N LEU A 178 13.16 5.48 -6.23
CA LEU A 178 12.25 6.51 -5.70
C LEU A 178 12.48 6.74 -4.20
N MET A 179 12.59 5.68 -3.40
CA MET A 179 12.88 5.79 -1.96
C MET A 179 14.21 6.53 -1.71
N LYS A 180 15.28 6.17 -2.42
CA LYS A 180 16.60 6.81 -2.30
C LYS A 180 16.53 8.30 -2.69
N GLN A 181 15.86 8.62 -3.78
CA GLN A 181 15.68 9.99 -4.24
C GLN A 181 14.88 10.83 -3.23
N THR A 182 13.81 10.27 -2.65
CA THR A 182 13.02 10.95 -1.61
C THR A 182 13.87 11.20 -0.36
N ILE A 183 14.62 10.20 0.11
CA ILE A 183 15.52 10.35 1.27
C ILE A 183 16.56 11.45 1.01
N GLN A 184 17.18 11.46 -0.18
CA GLN A 184 18.13 12.49 -0.57
C GLN A 184 17.51 13.90 -0.50
N GLY A 185 16.31 14.08 -1.04
CA GLY A 185 15.60 15.37 -0.99
C GLY A 185 15.27 15.81 0.45
N VAL A 186 14.85 14.88 1.32
CA VAL A 186 14.60 15.18 2.73
C VAL A 186 15.88 15.60 3.45
N VAL A 187 16.99 14.90 3.23
CA VAL A 187 18.29 15.25 3.81
C VAL A 187 18.70 16.65 3.37
N GLN A 188 18.63 16.95 2.07
CA GLN A 188 18.96 18.28 1.53
C GLN A 188 18.10 19.38 2.17
N TYR A 189 16.79 19.17 2.28
CA TYR A 189 15.88 20.11 2.93
C TYR A 189 16.22 20.34 4.41
N SER A 190 16.47 19.26 5.16
CA SER A 190 16.86 19.34 6.57
C SER A 190 18.18 20.08 6.76
N SER A 191 19.18 19.80 5.92
CA SER A 191 20.47 20.50 5.94
C SER A 191 20.32 21.98 5.64
N ALA A 192 19.52 22.35 4.64
CA ALA A 192 19.25 23.75 4.32
C ALA A 192 18.57 24.50 5.47
N LYS A 193 17.59 23.86 6.13
CA LYS A 193 16.95 24.42 7.34
C LYS A 193 17.94 24.67 8.47
N ILE A 194 18.79 23.68 8.77
CA ILE A 194 19.81 23.80 9.82
C ILE A 194 20.76 24.95 9.51
N GLN A 195 21.20 25.07 8.25
CA GLN A 195 22.12 26.13 7.84
C GLN A 195 21.49 27.52 7.98
N ALA A 196 20.25 27.70 7.49
CA ALA A 196 19.53 28.96 7.63
C ALA A 196 19.32 29.36 9.11
N THR A 197 19.02 28.40 9.99
CA THR A 197 18.89 28.67 11.44
C THR A 197 20.22 29.10 12.06
N LYS A 198 21.34 28.49 11.67
CA LYS A 198 22.68 28.89 12.15
C LYS A 198 23.04 30.31 11.72
N GLU A 199 22.72 30.67 10.48
CA GLU A 199 22.97 32.01 9.95
C GLU A 199 22.20 33.07 10.74
N ILE A 200 20.92 32.84 11.03
CA ILE A 200 20.11 33.76 11.85
C ILE A 200 20.69 33.91 13.26
N ILE A 201 21.01 32.80 13.94
CA ILE A 201 21.60 32.85 15.29
C ILE A 201 22.94 33.59 15.29
N SER A 202 23.77 33.39 14.26
CA SER A 202 25.06 34.10 14.17
C SER A 202 24.91 35.60 13.93
N GLN A 203 23.76 36.05 13.41
CA GLN A 203 23.42 37.46 13.20
C GLN A 203 22.77 38.08 14.45
N GLU A 204 22.20 37.27 15.35
CA GLU A 204 21.77 37.71 16.68
C GLU A 204 22.99 37.82 17.60
N THR A 205 23.59 39.01 17.67
CA THR A 205 24.65 39.34 18.64
C THR A 205 24.16 39.02 20.06
N PRO A 206 24.97 38.42 20.96
CA PRO A 206 24.59 38.26 22.36
C PRO A 206 24.28 39.64 22.94
N VAL A 207 23.04 39.88 23.37
CA VAL A 207 22.73 41.05 24.18
C VAL A 207 23.51 40.87 25.49
N GLN A 208 24.63 41.58 25.60
CA GLN A 208 25.38 41.69 26.83
C GLN A 208 24.39 42.24 27.87
N LYS A 209 23.97 41.40 28.81
CA LYS A 209 23.29 41.90 30.00
C LYS A 209 24.33 42.73 30.73
N ASP A 210 24.20 44.05 30.64
CA ASP A 210 25.01 44.98 31.41
C ASP A 210 24.99 44.51 32.87
N SER A 211 26.18 44.14 33.34
CA SER A 211 26.46 43.86 34.74
C SER A 211 26.29 45.17 35.49
N LEU A 212 25.06 45.50 35.88
CA LEU A 212 24.84 46.38 37.01
C LEU A 212 24.99 45.53 38.27
N PHE A 213 25.85 46.05 39.16
CA PHE A 213 26.24 45.59 40.50
C PHE A 213 27.59 44.89 40.58
#